data_AF-A0A553DMJ0-F1
#
_entry.id   AF-A0A553DMJ0-F1
#
_cell.length_a   1.000
_cell.length_b   1.000
_cell.length_c   1.000
_cell.angle_alpha   90.00
_cell.angle_beta   90.00
_cell.angle_gamma   90.00
#
_symmetry.space_group_name_H-M   'P 1'
#
loop_
_entity.id
_entity.type
_entity.pdbx_description
1 polymer ?
#
loop_
_entity_poly.entity_id
_entity_poly.type
_entity_poly.pdbx_seq_one_letter_code
_entity_poly.pdbx_strand_id
1 'polypeptide(L)'
;MRRIITFIFLIFTTLNLFSQELKYRGVEYYFDIVKKSEFEELKKVGILNDSLKITEKFKEKGKESFNKIGRDKYFDIKTKVLQSIFKYYLFQQFIEYENDVYILYFSMAGFDDTEWQILKWKKEEWNKNDKIDKKLVENCKFKFEDNETSKECNFTPIAFNYDEGPKNLNDVKIFIKNNFLVMERGNLYHTLYDLKNNKLIINNESPWTSCKGKDKEEMNKWIKENLHNKIEEIINK
;
A
#
# COMPACT_ATOMS: atom_id res chain seq x y z
N MET A 1 43.83 -16.14 53.67
CA MET A 1 42.87 -17.07 53.02
C MET A 1 41.69 -16.27 52.49
N ARG A 2 41.42 -16.45 51.20
CA ARG A 2 40.21 -16.19 50.40
C ARG A 2 39.29 -14.99 50.71
N ARG A 3 39.33 -14.08 49.73
CA ARG A 3 38.39 -13.01 49.38
C ARG A 3 36.97 -13.57 49.17
N ILE A 4 35.98 -12.89 49.73
CA ILE A 4 34.59 -12.92 49.27
C ILE A 4 34.35 -11.56 48.62
N ILE A 5 34.27 -11.54 47.28
CA ILE A 5 33.71 -10.41 46.54
C ILE A 5 32.50 -10.97 45.82
N THR A 6 31.33 -10.62 46.33
CA THR A 6 30.03 -10.94 45.74
C THR A 6 29.91 -10.18 44.42
N PHE A 7 30.02 -10.88 43.30
CA PHE A 7 29.80 -10.31 41.97
C PHE A 7 28.29 -10.23 41.71
N ILE A 8 27.77 -9.01 41.67
CA ILE A 8 26.43 -8.70 41.19
C ILE A 8 26.40 -9.02 39.69
N PHE A 9 25.69 -10.07 39.32
CA PHE A 9 25.45 -10.45 37.92
C PHE A 9 24.33 -9.56 37.34
N LEU A 10 24.66 -8.30 37.08
CA LEU A 10 23.84 -7.39 36.25
C LEU A 10 24.45 -7.39 34.85
N ILE A 11 24.26 -8.50 34.13
CA ILE A 11 24.45 -8.50 32.68
C ILE A 11 23.05 -8.42 32.07
N PHE A 12 22.71 -7.19 31.74
CA PHE A 12 21.70 -6.78 30.79
C PHE A 12 21.43 -7.88 29.76
N THR A 13 20.31 -8.57 29.92
CA THR A 13 19.58 -9.09 28.77
C THR A 13 19.15 -7.87 27.97
N THR A 14 20.02 -7.38 27.09
CA THR A 14 19.59 -6.57 25.96
C THR A 14 18.66 -7.46 25.17
N LEU A 15 17.36 -7.32 25.45
CA LEU A 15 16.31 -7.69 24.54
C LEU A 15 16.74 -7.15 23.18
N ASN A 16 17.17 -8.05 22.30
CA ASN A 16 17.22 -7.78 20.88
C ASN A 16 15.77 -7.57 20.43
N LEU A 17 15.22 -6.40 20.75
CA LEU A 17 14.21 -5.73 19.95
C LEU A 17 14.88 -5.48 18.61
N PHE A 18 14.90 -6.50 17.76
CA PHE A 18 15.06 -6.29 16.33
C PHE A 18 13.87 -5.45 15.90
N SER A 19 14.02 -4.12 15.99
CA SER A 19 13.19 -3.20 15.25
C SER A 19 13.37 -3.61 13.79
N GLN A 20 12.39 -4.31 13.24
CA GLN A 20 12.39 -4.68 11.84
C GLN A 20 12.40 -3.37 11.06
N GLU A 21 13.55 -3.02 10.50
CA GLU A 21 13.72 -1.78 9.76
C GLU A 21 12.76 -1.84 8.56
N LEU A 22 11.84 -0.87 8.48
CA LEU A 22 10.91 -0.79 7.36
C LEU A 22 11.70 -0.42 6.11
N LYS A 23 11.83 -1.38 5.20
CA LYS A 23 12.44 -1.20 3.89
C LYS A 23 11.36 -1.11 2.82
N TYR A 24 11.70 -0.48 1.71
CA TYR A 24 10.81 -0.37 0.55
C TYR A 24 10.15 -1.72 0.20
N ARG A 25 8.83 -1.70 0.00
CA ARG A 25 8.04 -2.86 -0.46
C ARG A 25 7.22 -2.44 -1.69
N GLY A 26 7.53 -3.06 -2.83
CA GLY A 26 6.77 -2.87 -4.06
C GLY A 26 5.39 -3.52 -4.01
N VAL A 27 4.55 -3.26 -5.01
CA VAL A 27 3.22 -3.88 -5.13
C VAL A 27 3.32 -5.40 -5.24
N GLU A 28 4.30 -5.91 -6.00
CA GLU A 28 4.53 -7.35 -6.21
C GLU A 28 4.74 -8.12 -4.89
N TYR A 29 5.44 -7.52 -3.92
CA TYR A 29 5.64 -8.12 -2.59
C TYR A 29 4.31 -8.48 -1.93
N TYR A 30 3.31 -7.61 -2.05
CA TYR A 30 1.99 -7.86 -1.47
C TYR A 30 1.16 -8.85 -2.29
N PHE A 31 1.29 -8.85 -3.61
CA PHE A 31 0.64 -9.85 -4.46
C PHE A 31 1.19 -11.26 -4.26
N ASP A 32 2.47 -11.41 -3.94
CA ASP A 32 3.03 -12.71 -3.55
C ASP A 32 2.44 -13.21 -2.23
N ILE A 33 2.20 -12.30 -1.26
CA ILE A 33 1.51 -12.64 0.01
C ILE A 33 0.07 -13.08 -0.26
N VAL A 34 -0.66 -12.36 -1.13
CA VAL A 34 -2.02 -12.72 -1.54
C VAL A 34 -2.02 -14.11 -2.17
N LYS A 35 -1.17 -14.32 -3.18
CA LYS A 35 -1.07 -15.58 -3.92
C LYS A 35 -0.76 -16.74 -2.97
N LYS A 36 0.21 -16.59 -2.08
CA LYS A 36 0.52 -17.61 -1.06
C LYS A 36 -0.69 -17.91 -0.17
N SER A 37 -1.39 -16.87 0.31
CA SER A 37 -2.56 -17.04 1.17
C SER A 37 -3.72 -17.73 0.45
N GLU A 38 -3.95 -17.41 -0.82
CA GLU A 38 -4.92 -18.11 -1.67
C GLU A 38 -4.56 -19.59 -1.82
N PHE A 39 -3.31 -19.92 -2.13
CA PHE A 39 -2.86 -21.31 -2.27
C PHE A 39 -3.06 -22.13 -0.99
N GLU A 40 -2.67 -21.57 0.16
CA GLU A 40 -2.84 -22.27 1.44
C GLU A 40 -4.31 -22.53 1.77
N GLU A 41 -5.19 -21.55 1.53
CA GLU A 41 -6.63 -21.75 1.78
C GLU A 41 -7.23 -22.77 0.78
N LEU A 42 -6.82 -22.76 -0.49
CA LEU A 42 -7.24 -23.75 -1.49
C LEU A 42 -6.85 -25.18 -1.11
N LYS A 43 -5.66 -25.38 -0.53
CA LYS A 43 -5.24 -26.69 0.00
C LYS A 43 -6.07 -27.08 1.22
N LYS A 44 -6.22 -26.15 2.17
CA LYS A 44 -6.95 -26.37 3.42
C LYS A 44 -8.42 -26.76 3.19
N VAL A 45 -9.07 -26.18 2.19
CA VAL A 45 -10.46 -26.55 1.83
C VAL A 45 -10.56 -27.79 0.92
N GLY A 46 -9.42 -28.38 0.53
CA GLY A 46 -9.36 -29.57 -0.32
C GLY A 46 -9.69 -29.33 -1.79
N ILE A 47 -9.64 -28.08 -2.28
CA ILE A 47 -9.73 -27.79 -3.71
C ILE A 47 -8.47 -28.28 -4.42
N LEU A 48 -7.31 -28.00 -3.81
CA LEU A 48 -6.02 -28.51 -4.24
C LEU A 48 -5.58 -29.63 -3.30
N ASN A 49 -4.98 -30.69 -3.85
CA ASN A 49 -4.30 -31.71 -3.06
C ASN A 49 -2.83 -31.33 -2.77
N ASP A 50 -2.10 -32.20 -2.07
CA ASP A 50 -0.69 -31.98 -1.73
C ASP A 50 0.24 -31.89 -2.95
N SER A 51 -0.17 -32.48 -4.08
CA SER A 51 0.52 -32.35 -5.37
C SER A 51 0.09 -31.13 -6.18
N LEU A 52 -0.66 -30.20 -5.58
CA LEU A 52 -1.20 -28.97 -6.19
C LEU A 52 -2.12 -29.22 -7.39
N LYS A 53 -2.73 -30.41 -7.47
CA LYS A 53 -3.74 -30.73 -8.50
C LYS A 53 -5.14 -30.47 -7.97
N ILE A 54 -6.04 -30.06 -8.87
CA ILE A 54 -7.48 -29.90 -8.58
C ILE A 54 -8.05 -31.27 -8.20
N THR A 55 -8.72 -31.37 -7.07
CA THR A 55 -9.35 -32.62 -6.64
C THR A 55 -10.58 -32.94 -7.49
N GLU A 56 -10.88 -34.22 -7.69
CA GLU A 56 -11.95 -34.69 -8.60
C GLU A 56 -13.31 -34.03 -8.33
N LYS A 57 -13.64 -33.75 -7.07
CA LYS A 57 -14.87 -33.05 -6.66
C LYS A 57 -15.03 -31.68 -7.34
N PHE A 58 -13.94 -30.95 -7.53
CA PHE A 58 -13.94 -29.58 -8.06
C PHE A 58 -13.43 -29.50 -9.50
N LYS A 59 -13.06 -30.63 -10.10
CA LYS A 59 -12.51 -30.72 -11.44
C LYS A 59 -13.61 -30.92 -12.49
N GLU A 60 -13.42 -30.33 -13.67
CA GLU A 60 -14.26 -30.59 -14.84
C GLU A 60 -13.82 -31.91 -15.50
N LYS A 61 -14.78 -32.75 -15.88
CA LYS A 61 -14.48 -34.09 -16.42
C LYS A 61 -13.63 -33.97 -17.69
N GLY A 62 -12.44 -34.58 -17.67
CA GLY A 62 -11.51 -34.59 -18.80
C GLY A 62 -10.72 -33.29 -19.00
N LYS A 63 -10.76 -32.33 -18.07
CA LYS A 63 -10.00 -31.07 -18.16
C LYS A 63 -9.29 -30.75 -16.85
N GLU A 64 -8.14 -30.08 -16.92
CA GLU A 64 -7.46 -29.49 -15.75
C GLU A 64 -8.02 -28.09 -15.45
N SER A 65 -9.33 -28.00 -15.27
CA SER A 65 -10.04 -26.77 -14.96
C SER A 65 -11.07 -26.99 -13.86
N PHE A 66 -11.41 -25.93 -13.13
CA PHE A 66 -12.49 -25.98 -12.15
C PHE A 66 -13.84 -26.18 -12.83
N ASN A 67 -14.65 -27.10 -12.29
CA ASN A 67 -16.09 -27.14 -12.57
C ASN A 67 -16.80 -25.94 -11.89
N LYS A 68 -18.12 -25.82 -12.06
CA LYS A 68 -18.89 -24.69 -11.48
C LYS A 68 -18.70 -24.55 -9.96
N ILE A 69 -18.81 -25.66 -9.23
CA ILE A 69 -18.65 -25.68 -7.76
C ILE A 69 -17.23 -25.24 -7.37
N GLY A 70 -16.22 -25.72 -8.10
CA GLY A 70 -14.83 -25.33 -7.91
C GLY A 70 -14.61 -23.83 -8.15
N ARG A 71 -15.17 -23.28 -9.22
CA ARG A 71 -15.06 -21.84 -9.55
C ARG A 71 -15.73 -20.98 -8.48
N ASP A 72 -16.97 -21.30 -8.10
CA ASP A 72 -17.71 -20.53 -7.09
C ASP A 72 -16.96 -20.53 -5.75
N LYS A 73 -16.40 -21.68 -5.36
CA LYS A 73 -15.62 -21.79 -4.12
C LYS A 73 -14.27 -21.08 -4.20
N TYR A 74 -13.60 -21.12 -5.36
CA TYR A 74 -12.38 -20.35 -5.61
C TYR A 74 -12.63 -18.85 -5.50
N PHE A 75 -13.70 -18.33 -6.09
CA PHE A 75 -14.05 -16.91 -5.98
C PHE A 75 -14.37 -16.48 -4.55
N ASP A 76 -15.08 -17.31 -3.77
CA ASP A 76 -15.33 -17.07 -2.34
C ASP A 76 -14.00 -16.95 -1.55
N ILE A 77 -13.05 -17.85 -1.81
CA ILE A 77 -11.72 -17.83 -1.18
C ILE A 77 -10.94 -16.58 -1.57
N LYS A 78 -10.84 -16.31 -2.88
CA LYS A 78 -10.15 -15.12 -3.40
C LYS A 78 -10.69 -13.84 -2.76
N THR A 79 -12.01 -13.68 -2.73
CA THR A 79 -12.67 -12.54 -2.09
C THR A 79 -12.29 -12.39 -0.62
N LYS A 80 -12.35 -13.49 0.15
CA LYS A 80 -12.00 -13.48 1.58
C LYS A 80 -10.54 -13.14 1.83
N VAL A 81 -9.62 -13.69 1.03
CA VAL A 81 -8.19 -13.39 1.14
C VAL A 81 -7.93 -11.92 0.86
N LEU A 82 -8.44 -11.40 -0.26
CA LEU A 82 -8.30 -10.00 -0.62
C LEU A 82 -8.88 -9.08 0.46
N GLN A 83 -10.10 -9.33 0.93
CA GLN A 83 -10.73 -8.55 2.02
C GLN A 83 -9.92 -8.59 3.32
N SER A 84 -9.33 -9.75 3.66
CA SER A 84 -8.56 -9.89 4.89
C SER A 84 -7.25 -9.09 4.89
N ILE A 85 -6.63 -8.94 3.72
CA ILE A 85 -5.36 -8.24 3.51
C ILE A 85 -5.63 -6.75 3.27
N PHE A 86 -6.48 -6.44 2.28
CA PHE A 86 -6.76 -5.09 1.81
C PHE A 86 -7.93 -4.41 2.53
N LYS A 87 -8.30 -4.88 3.73
CA LYS A 87 -8.93 -4.01 4.73
C LYS A 87 -7.94 -2.98 5.31
N TYR A 88 -6.64 -3.20 5.06
CA TYR A 88 -5.57 -2.30 5.44
C TYR A 88 -4.93 -1.66 4.20
N TYR A 89 -4.48 -0.44 4.40
CA TYR A 89 -3.40 0.19 3.64
C TYR A 89 -2.07 -0.40 4.13
N LEU A 90 -1.25 -0.89 3.22
CA LEU A 90 -0.02 -1.64 3.46
C LEU A 90 1.20 -0.79 3.11
N PHE A 91 2.20 -0.76 3.99
CA PHE A 91 3.34 0.13 3.88
C PHE A 91 4.16 -0.12 2.60
N GLN A 92 4.50 0.91 1.83
CA GLN A 92 5.46 0.79 0.73
C GLN A 92 6.77 1.50 1.01
N GLN A 93 6.69 2.74 1.49
CA GLN A 93 7.84 3.62 1.64
C GLN A 93 7.53 4.68 2.69
N PHE A 94 8.55 5.18 3.39
CA PHE A 94 8.47 6.44 4.09
C PHE A 94 9.61 7.37 3.68
N ILE A 95 9.40 8.68 3.85
CA ILE A 95 10.40 9.73 3.73
C ILE A 95 10.25 10.69 4.89
N GLU A 96 11.37 11.08 5.48
CA GLU A 96 11.43 12.10 6.51
C GLU A 96 11.75 13.48 5.91
N TYR A 97 11.09 14.52 6.41
CA TYR A 97 11.38 15.91 6.05
C TYR A 97 11.12 16.81 7.26
N GLU A 98 12.15 17.55 7.68
CA GLU A 98 12.12 18.34 8.91
C GLU A 98 11.65 17.51 10.13
N ASN A 99 10.53 17.87 10.75
CA ASN A 99 9.94 17.18 11.90
C ASN A 99 8.77 16.23 11.51
N ASP A 100 8.53 16.06 10.22
CA ASP A 100 7.45 15.24 9.69
C ASP A 100 7.98 13.97 9.01
N VAL A 101 7.12 12.97 8.90
CA VAL A 101 7.34 11.77 8.12
C VAL A 101 6.13 11.52 7.21
N TYR A 102 6.42 11.22 5.95
CA TYR A 102 5.45 10.97 4.88
C TYR A 102 5.53 9.51 4.48
N ILE A 103 4.39 8.81 4.54
CA ILE A 103 4.33 7.38 4.29
C ILE A 103 3.44 7.15 3.08
N LEU A 104 3.97 6.40 2.12
CA LEU A 104 3.21 5.86 1.00
C LEU A 104 2.68 4.48 1.42
N TYR A 105 1.35 4.38 1.46
CA TYR A 105 0.66 3.11 1.63
C TYR A 105 -0.03 2.68 0.33
N PHE A 106 -0.17 1.37 0.16
CA PHE A 106 -0.80 0.69 -0.97
C PHE A 106 -1.97 -0.17 -0.50
N SER A 107 -3.01 -0.27 -1.31
CA SER A 107 -4.15 -1.15 -1.08
C SER A 107 -4.80 -1.55 -2.41
N MET A 108 -5.82 -2.38 -2.34
CA MET A 108 -6.71 -2.70 -3.45
C MET A 108 -8.16 -2.33 -3.13
N ALA A 109 -8.89 -1.96 -4.17
CA ALA A 109 -10.34 -1.90 -4.18
C ALA A 109 -10.88 -2.96 -5.16
N GLY A 110 -11.93 -3.67 -4.76
CA GLY A 110 -12.46 -4.76 -5.58
C GLY A 110 -11.46 -5.91 -5.80
N PHE A 111 -11.25 -6.30 -7.06
CA PHE A 111 -10.43 -7.46 -7.42
C PHE A 111 -9.11 -7.12 -8.10
N ASP A 112 -9.00 -5.94 -8.69
CA ASP A 112 -7.93 -5.58 -9.60
C ASP A 112 -7.54 -4.10 -9.52
N ASP A 113 -8.37 -3.25 -8.95
CA ASP A 113 -8.06 -1.83 -8.78
C ASP A 113 -7.14 -1.62 -7.61
N THR A 114 -6.14 -0.78 -7.84
CA THR A 114 -5.09 -0.48 -6.88
C THR A 114 -5.18 0.96 -6.45
N GLU A 115 -4.89 1.21 -5.20
CA GLU A 115 -5.01 2.52 -4.60
C GLU A 115 -3.81 2.82 -3.70
N TRP A 116 -3.47 4.10 -3.62
CA TRP A 116 -2.39 4.61 -2.82
C TRP A 116 -2.85 5.76 -1.96
N GLN A 117 -2.32 5.81 -0.76
CA GLN A 117 -2.56 6.88 0.17
C GLN A 117 -1.22 7.39 0.70
N ILE A 118 -1.01 8.69 0.58
CA ILE A 118 0.06 9.39 1.28
C ILE A 118 -0.51 9.93 2.58
N LEU A 119 0.14 9.58 3.68
CA LEU A 119 -0.21 10.01 5.03
C LEU A 119 1.01 10.71 5.67
N LYS A 120 0.76 11.74 6.46
CA LYS A 120 1.77 12.54 7.18
C LYS A 120 1.61 12.36 8.68
N TRP A 121 2.71 12.16 9.39
CA TRP A 121 2.80 12.19 10.85
C TRP A 121 3.88 13.17 11.31
N LYS A 122 3.79 13.59 12.57
CA LYS A 122 4.96 14.04 13.31
C LYS A 122 5.89 12.85 13.59
N LYS A 123 7.21 13.03 13.46
CA LYS A 123 8.17 11.93 13.62
C LYS A 123 8.04 11.21 14.95
N GLU A 124 7.81 11.97 16.02
CA GLU A 124 7.63 11.46 17.38
C GLU A 124 6.32 10.67 17.59
N GLU A 125 5.33 10.86 16.72
CA GLU A 125 4.03 10.18 16.79
C GLU A 125 3.96 8.93 15.90
N TRP A 126 4.86 8.82 14.91
CA TRP A 126 4.88 7.69 14.00
C TRP A 126 5.55 6.47 14.65
N ASN A 127 4.73 5.45 14.94
CA ASN A 127 5.16 4.23 15.59
C ASN A 127 5.68 3.13 14.61
N LYS A 128 6.05 3.50 13.38
CA LYS A 128 6.50 2.57 12.33
C LYS A 128 5.51 1.45 12.01
N ASN A 129 4.21 1.77 11.99
CA ASN A 129 3.16 0.84 11.56
C ASN A 129 3.33 0.45 10.09
N ASP A 130 3.44 -0.85 9.81
CA ASP A 130 3.53 -1.40 8.45
C ASP A 130 2.17 -1.59 7.76
N LYS A 131 1.08 -1.34 8.50
CA LYS A 131 -0.29 -1.35 8.02
C LYS A 131 -1.15 -0.33 8.76
N ILE A 132 -2.17 0.20 8.10
CA ILE A 132 -3.16 1.08 8.71
C ILE A 132 -4.56 0.71 8.22
N ASP A 133 -5.55 0.72 9.12
CA ASP A 133 -6.92 0.36 8.78
C ASP A 133 -7.52 1.35 7.78
N LYS A 134 -8.05 0.86 6.65
CA LYS A 134 -8.64 1.73 5.63
C LYS A 134 -9.80 2.53 6.18
N LYS A 135 -10.64 1.92 7.02
CA LYS A 135 -11.80 2.60 7.62
C LYS A 135 -11.35 3.73 8.53
N LEU A 136 -10.24 3.56 9.27
CA LEU A 136 -9.65 4.63 10.07
C LEU A 136 -9.21 5.79 9.16
N VAL A 137 -8.52 5.50 8.06
CA VAL A 137 -8.08 6.54 7.10
C VAL A 137 -9.28 7.29 6.51
N GLU A 138 -10.30 6.58 6.03
CA GLU A 138 -11.51 7.22 5.47
C GLU A 138 -12.24 8.07 6.51
N ASN A 139 -12.42 7.57 7.74
CA ASN A 139 -13.01 8.35 8.83
C ASN A 139 -12.19 9.61 9.14
N CYS A 140 -10.86 9.54 9.07
CA CYS A 140 -10.00 10.71 9.28
C CYS A 140 -10.11 11.72 8.14
N LYS A 141 -10.21 11.29 6.88
CA LYS A 141 -10.41 12.19 5.73
C LYS A 141 -11.64 13.09 5.93
N PHE A 142 -12.80 12.51 6.22
CA PHE A 142 -14.04 13.27 6.45
C PHE A 142 -13.91 14.29 7.59
N LYS A 143 -13.29 13.90 8.71
CA LYS A 143 -13.11 14.80 9.86
C LYS A 143 -12.20 16.00 9.55
N PHE A 144 -11.17 15.82 8.70
CA PHE A 144 -10.34 16.93 8.25
C PHE A 144 -11.09 17.89 7.31
N GLU A 145 -12.03 17.39 6.51
CA GLU A 145 -12.91 18.25 5.68
C GLU A 145 -13.86 19.09 6.55
N ASP A 146 -14.35 18.52 7.66
CA ASP A 146 -15.27 19.18 8.58
C ASP A 146 -14.57 20.05 9.66
N ASN A 147 -13.24 20.19 9.63
CA ASN A 147 -12.42 20.86 10.67
C ASN A 147 -12.61 20.30 12.09
N GLU A 148 -13.02 19.04 12.23
CA GLU A 148 -13.18 18.39 13.53
C GLU A 148 -11.85 17.77 14.00
N THR A 149 -11.34 18.26 15.12
CA THR A 149 -10.14 17.68 15.77
C THR A 149 -10.54 16.46 16.60
N SER A 150 -10.42 15.25 16.03
CA SER A 150 -10.59 14.02 16.80
C SER A 150 -9.24 13.45 17.26
N LYS A 151 -9.17 13.02 18.53
CA LYS A 151 -7.98 12.39 19.13
C LYS A 151 -7.53 11.08 18.44
N GLU A 152 -8.35 10.52 17.56
CA GLU A 152 -8.08 9.24 16.89
C GLU A 152 -7.18 9.37 15.66
N CYS A 153 -7.12 10.56 15.07
CA CYS A 153 -6.36 10.81 13.84
C CYS A 153 -5.02 11.48 14.19
N ASN A 154 -4.03 10.69 14.59
CA ASN A 154 -2.66 11.17 14.82
C ASN A 154 -1.86 11.35 13.51
N PHE A 155 -2.55 11.46 12.38
CA PHE A 155 -1.97 11.63 11.06
C PHE A 155 -2.86 12.51 10.19
N THR A 156 -2.26 13.06 9.14
CA THR A 156 -2.97 13.85 8.14
C THR A 156 -2.95 13.13 6.79
N PRO A 157 -4.12 12.82 6.20
CA PRO A 157 -4.20 12.39 4.80
C PRO A 157 -3.72 13.50 3.87
N ILE A 158 -2.76 13.20 2.99
CA ILE A 158 -2.15 14.19 2.09
C ILE A 158 -2.68 14.07 0.66
N ALA A 159 -2.69 12.85 0.13
CA ALA A 159 -3.16 12.59 -1.22
C ALA A 159 -3.63 11.15 -1.35
N PHE A 160 -4.73 10.97 -2.07
CA PHE A 160 -5.24 9.68 -2.49
C PHE A 160 -5.07 9.53 -4.00
N ASN A 161 -4.73 8.32 -4.45
CA ASN A 161 -4.53 8.04 -5.86
C ASN A 161 -5.01 6.62 -6.21
N TYR A 162 -5.82 6.51 -7.25
CA TYR A 162 -6.58 5.33 -7.65
C TYR A 162 -6.26 4.97 -9.12
N ASP A 163 -5.96 3.69 -9.37
CA ASP A 163 -5.62 3.18 -10.69
C ASP A 163 -6.57 2.04 -11.10
N GLU A 164 -7.62 2.45 -11.84
CA GLU A 164 -8.62 1.57 -12.45
C GLU A 164 -8.16 0.96 -13.78
N GLY A 165 -7.10 1.50 -14.40
CA GLY A 165 -6.93 1.40 -15.85
C GLY A 165 -5.52 1.05 -16.28
N PRO A 166 -4.57 1.99 -16.27
CA PRO A 166 -3.24 1.78 -16.84
C PRO A 166 -2.42 0.72 -16.08
N LYS A 167 -2.80 0.40 -14.83
CA LYS A 167 -2.11 -0.55 -13.95
C LYS A 167 -0.61 -0.25 -13.93
N ASN A 168 -0.28 0.99 -13.58
CA ASN A 168 1.10 1.47 -13.47
C ASN A 168 1.69 1.03 -12.11
N LEU A 169 1.86 -0.28 -11.93
CA LEU A 169 2.22 -0.89 -10.64
C LEU A 169 3.73 -0.93 -10.37
N ASN A 170 4.53 -0.57 -11.37
CA ASN A 170 5.99 -0.60 -11.29
C ASN A 170 6.53 0.72 -10.73
N ASP A 171 7.63 0.65 -9.98
CA ASP A 171 8.37 1.80 -9.46
C ASP A 171 7.51 2.82 -8.71
N VAL A 172 6.47 2.35 -8.02
CA VAL A 172 5.60 3.21 -7.22
C VAL A 172 6.37 3.68 -6.00
N LYS A 173 6.59 4.98 -5.90
CA LYS A 173 7.42 5.61 -4.87
C LYS A 173 7.03 7.07 -4.64
N ILE A 174 7.47 7.59 -3.51
CA ILE A 174 7.52 9.01 -3.23
C ILE A 174 8.97 9.48 -3.17
N PHE A 175 9.22 10.75 -3.45
CA PHE A 175 10.53 11.40 -3.27
C PHE A 175 10.36 12.89 -3.01
N ILE A 176 11.43 13.53 -2.51
CA ILE A 176 11.46 14.97 -2.27
C ILE A 176 12.41 15.65 -3.24
N LYS A 177 11.97 16.75 -3.84
CA LYS A 177 12.80 17.64 -4.67
C LYS A 177 12.36 19.08 -4.47
N ASN A 178 13.31 19.98 -4.19
CA ASN A 178 13.06 21.42 -4.02
C ASN A 178 11.90 21.74 -3.06
N ASN A 179 11.83 21.07 -1.90
CA ASN A 179 10.75 21.18 -0.91
C ASN A 179 9.35 20.77 -1.42
N PHE A 180 9.31 19.95 -2.46
CA PHE A 180 8.10 19.28 -2.92
C PHE A 180 8.19 17.78 -2.68
N LEU A 181 7.10 17.21 -2.17
CA LEU A 181 6.88 15.76 -2.16
C LEU A 181 6.18 15.36 -3.45
N VAL A 182 6.75 14.41 -4.16
CA VAL A 182 6.26 13.90 -5.45
C VAL A 182 5.92 12.43 -5.32
N MET A 183 4.77 12.02 -5.86
CA MET A 183 4.45 10.60 -6.07
C MET A 183 4.66 10.23 -7.53
N GLU A 184 5.38 9.13 -7.75
CA GLU A 184 5.65 8.53 -9.04
C GLU A 184 5.07 7.11 -9.09
N ARG A 185 4.45 6.75 -10.21
CA ARG A 185 4.10 5.36 -10.54
C ARG A 185 4.21 5.13 -12.04
N GLY A 186 4.85 4.03 -12.44
CA GLY A 186 5.13 3.73 -13.85
C GLY A 186 5.95 4.80 -14.56
N ASN A 187 6.94 5.41 -13.88
CA ASN A 187 7.79 6.49 -14.39
C ASN A 187 7.02 7.78 -14.79
N LEU A 188 5.82 7.97 -14.26
CA LEU A 188 5.02 9.19 -14.44
C LEU A 188 4.73 9.79 -13.06
N TYR A 189 4.68 11.12 -12.98
CA TYR A 189 4.34 11.81 -11.74
C TYR A 189 2.83 12.02 -11.65
N HIS A 190 2.25 11.78 -10.48
CA HIS A 190 0.81 11.80 -10.27
C HIS A 190 0.37 12.76 -9.18
N THR A 191 1.25 13.03 -8.22
CA THR A 191 0.96 13.90 -7.07
C THR A 191 2.13 14.84 -6.83
N LEU A 192 1.81 16.09 -6.52
CA LEU A 192 2.74 17.13 -6.07
C LEU A 192 2.17 17.83 -4.84
N TYR A 193 2.92 17.78 -3.75
CA TYR A 193 2.60 18.44 -2.49
C TYR A 193 3.73 19.40 -2.08
N ASP A 194 3.36 20.63 -1.78
CA ASP A 194 4.25 21.68 -1.26
C ASP A 194 4.49 21.46 0.22
N LEU A 195 5.70 21.06 0.57
CA LEU A 195 6.08 20.78 1.96
C LEU A 195 6.16 22.06 2.79
N LYS A 196 6.55 23.19 2.18
CA LYS A 196 6.73 24.46 2.87
C LYS A 196 5.39 25.07 3.25
N ASN A 197 4.42 25.03 2.33
CA ASN A 197 3.09 25.61 2.53
C ASN A 197 2.04 24.59 2.99
N ASN A 198 2.43 23.32 3.20
CA ASN A 198 1.55 22.21 3.54
C ASN A 198 0.34 22.08 2.60
N LYS A 199 0.56 22.20 1.29
CA LYS A 199 -0.52 22.32 0.30
C LYS A 199 -0.40 21.28 -0.81
N LEU A 200 -1.50 20.57 -1.09
CA LEU A 200 -1.62 19.74 -2.28
C LEU A 200 -1.78 20.63 -3.52
N ILE A 201 -0.84 20.56 -4.46
CA ILE A 201 -0.85 21.39 -5.67
C ILE A 201 -1.47 20.64 -6.84
N ILE A 202 -0.99 19.42 -7.11
CA ILE A 202 -1.47 18.58 -8.22
C ILE A 202 -1.78 17.21 -7.66
N ASN A 203 -3.02 16.78 -7.85
CA ASN A 203 -3.44 15.40 -7.67
C ASN A 203 -4.67 15.16 -8.53
N ASN A 204 -4.66 14.11 -9.33
CA ASN A 204 -5.87 13.58 -9.94
C ASN A 204 -6.09 12.20 -9.36
N GLU A 205 -7.14 12.06 -8.56
CA GLU A 205 -7.37 10.83 -7.79
C GLU A 205 -7.58 9.64 -8.71
N SER A 206 -8.38 9.75 -9.77
CA SER A 206 -8.57 8.69 -10.75
C SER A 206 -8.39 9.22 -12.18
N PRO A 207 -7.20 9.07 -12.78
CA PRO A 207 -6.98 9.46 -14.17
C PRO A 207 -7.95 8.77 -15.14
N TRP A 208 -8.46 7.58 -14.80
CA TRP A 208 -9.49 6.88 -15.58
C TRP A 208 -10.74 7.74 -15.76
N THR A 209 -11.24 8.37 -14.69
CA THR A 209 -12.43 9.23 -14.75
C THR A 209 -12.22 10.54 -15.51
N SER A 210 -10.98 11.03 -15.54
CA SER A 210 -10.63 12.32 -16.15
C SER A 210 -10.18 12.18 -17.60
N CYS A 211 -9.61 11.02 -17.95
CA CYS A 211 -9.20 10.67 -19.28
C CYS A 211 -10.39 10.10 -20.06
N LYS A 212 -10.59 10.55 -21.30
CA LYS A 212 -11.54 9.90 -22.24
C LYS A 212 -10.89 8.76 -23.03
N GLY A 213 -9.67 8.38 -22.66
CA GLY A 213 -8.89 7.36 -23.32
C GLY A 213 -9.46 5.97 -23.08
N LYS A 214 -9.27 5.06 -24.03
CA LYS A 214 -9.85 3.72 -24.01
C LYS A 214 -8.87 2.65 -23.55
N ASP A 215 -7.58 2.97 -23.51
CA ASP A 215 -6.52 2.03 -23.19
C ASP A 215 -5.38 2.68 -22.38
N LYS A 216 -4.41 1.83 -22.00
CA LYS A 216 -3.24 2.21 -21.21
C LYS A 216 -2.39 3.29 -21.87
N GLU A 217 -2.23 3.27 -23.19
CA GLU A 217 -1.37 4.20 -23.91
C GLU A 217 -1.97 5.60 -23.92
N GLU A 218 -3.26 5.70 -24.26
CA GLU A 218 -4.00 6.96 -24.26
C GLU A 218 -4.05 7.57 -22.85
N MET A 219 -4.26 6.75 -21.83
CA MET A 219 -4.23 7.20 -20.44
C MET A 219 -2.85 7.68 -19.99
N ASN A 220 -1.79 6.94 -20.30
CA ASN A 220 -0.42 7.35 -19.95
C ASN A 220 0.00 8.63 -20.67
N LYS A 221 -0.43 8.82 -21.92
CA LYS A 221 -0.25 10.08 -22.63
C LYS A 221 -0.98 11.23 -21.92
N TRP A 222 -2.24 11.01 -21.53
CA TRP A 222 -3.01 12.01 -20.80
C TRP A 222 -2.36 12.37 -19.46
N ILE A 223 -1.93 11.37 -18.68
CA ILE A 223 -1.20 11.55 -17.41
C ILE A 223 0.07 12.38 -17.65
N LYS A 224 0.81 12.06 -18.71
CA LYS A 224 2.05 12.77 -19.04
C LYS A 224 1.80 14.26 -19.28
N GLU A 225 0.83 14.57 -20.12
CA GLU A 225 0.49 15.94 -20.53
C GLU A 225 -0.15 16.76 -19.39
N ASN A 226 -0.99 16.13 -18.57
CA ASN A 226 -1.83 16.85 -17.61
C ASN A 226 -1.27 16.89 -16.19
N LEU A 227 -0.42 15.92 -15.83
CA LEU A 227 0.18 15.78 -14.50
C LEU A 227 1.70 15.84 -14.58
N HIS A 228 2.34 14.86 -15.21
CA HIS A 228 3.80 14.67 -15.13
C HIS A 228 4.58 15.89 -15.59
N ASN A 229 4.32 16.41 -16.79
CA ASN A 229 5.06 17.55 -17.33
C ASN A 229 4.90 18.82 -16.47
N LYS A 230 3.70 19.05 -15.92
CA LYS A 230 3.44 20.20 -15.03
C LYS A 230 4.21 20.07 -13.71
N ILE A 231 4.22 18.86 -13.16
CA ILE A 231 4.98 18.55 -11.95
C ILE A 231 6.47 18.75 -12.21
N GLU A 232 6.98 18.20 -13.32
CA GLU A 232 8.38 18.31 -13.73
C GLU A 232 8.81 19.78 -13.89
N GLU A 233 7.97 20.63 -14.49
CA GLU A 233 8.23 22.05 -14.63
C GLU A 233 8.34 22.76 -13.27
N ILE A 234 7.49 22.41 -12.30
CA ILE A 234 7.49 23.04 -10.97
C ILE A 234 8.72 22.64 -10.17
N ILE A 235 9.08 21.35 -10.16
CA ILE A 235 10.16 20.83 -9.29
C ILE A 235 11.58 21.04 -9.85
N ASN A 236 11.71 21.53 -11.08
CA ASN A 236 13.00 21.85 -11.73
C ASN A 236 13.28 23.36 -11.84
N LYS A 237 12.33 24.20 -11.44
CA LYS A 237 12.57 25.62 -11.21
C LYS A 237 13.30 25.83 -9.89
#